data_AF-A0A920Q7I5-F1
#
_entry.id   AF-A0A920Q7I5-F1
#
_cell.length_a   1.000
_cell.length_b   1.000
_cell.length_c   1.000
_cell.angle_alpha   90.00
_cell.angle_beta   90.00
_cell.angle_gamma   90.00
#
_symmetry.space_group_name_H-M   'P 1'
#
loop_
_entity.id
_entity.type
_entity.pdbx_description
1 polymer ?
#
loop_
_entity_poly.entity_id
_entity_poly.type
_entity_poly.pdbx_seq_one_letter_code
_entity_poly.pdbx_strand_id
1 'polypeptide(L)'
;MLMDFPNGYGEDPILAEALESAGNTIVVAQLEFDGDGNFQGVNHPTETLKVATESGYTNHTLIGNKMSRVRFFPEEIEESNVWPFAIKTLAMYKGVEPKLEDGQLIIGDISVPLDHFNDLWVDLPALPPNAMFLAKDTPAGISAGEILFDLQDIPDDEWDEETEELQDLIAGKIVLVGDTSEVSHDIFTSPIGEVYGIEFLADTIYTLMNNAPIRPAGDFTEILVFAVLFIAFVLVTMIPKYENALFFLIIALYVAFGFYMYVYHGIAFSMSYSLIACFLTTGIINLYLFMMERKQKGFIKGAFSQYLHLQLLIKLWKIRICCSLEERSVK
;
A
#
# COMPACT_ATOMS: atom_id res chain seq x y z
N MET A 1 -14.93 -23.37 -6.78
CA MET A 1 -14.75 -23.64 -5.34
C MET A 1 -13.25 -23.67 -5.09
N LEU A 2 -12.76 -23.10 -3.98
CA LEU A 2 -11.33 -23.19 -3.64
C LEU A 2 -11.01 -24.62 -3.20
N MET A 3 -9.81 -25.14 -3.48
CA MET A 3 -9.44 -26.55 -3.23
C MET A 3 -10.37 -27.58 -3.94
N ASP A 4 -10.88 -27.22 -5.13
CA ASP A 4 -11.68 -28.08 -6.00
C ASP A 4 -10.78 -28.84 -6.98
N PHE A 5 -9.83 -29.63 -6.45
CA PHE A 5 -9.14 -30.61 -7.27
C PHE A 5 -10.09 -31.80 -7.47
N PRO A 6 -10.37 -32.22 -8.71
CA PRO A 6 -11.33 -33.26 -8.98
C PRO A 6 -10.76 -34.62 -8.56
N ASN A 7 -10.94 -34.99 -7.30
CA ASN A 7 -11.22 -36.39 -7.02
C ASN A 7 -12.63 -36.69 -7.57
N GLY A 8 -12.93 -37.95 -7.89
CA GLY A 8 -14.19 -38.34 -8.54
C GLY A 8 -15.47 -38.05 -7.75
N TYR A 9 -15.38 -37.44 -6.56
CA TYR A 9 -16.47 -37.23 -5.61
C TYR A 9 -16.59 -35.80 -5.06
N GLY A 10 -15.67 -34.88 -5.40
CA GLY A 10 -15.72 -33.47 -5.00
C GLY A 10 -15.50 -33.21 -3.50
N GLU A 11 -15.07 -34.21 -2.73
CA GLU A 11 -14.86 -34.12 -1.28
C GLU A 11 -13.66 -34.98 -0.87
N ASP A 12 -12.77 -34.44 0.00
CA ASP A 12 -11.64 -35.18 0.59
C ASP A 12 -11.93 -35.48 2.07
N PRO A 13 -12.64 -36.58 2.37
CA PRO A 13 -13.05 -36.90 3.74
C PRO A 13 -11.87 -37.29 4.62
N ILE A 14 -10.78 -37.83 4.05
CA ILE A 14 -9.59 -38.22 4.81
C ILE A 14 -8.90 -36.97 5.34
N LEU A 15 -8.68 -35.98 4.46
CA LEU A 15 -8.13 -34.70 4.87
C LEU A 15 -9.05 -33.99 5.87
N ALA A 16 -10.36 -34.02 5.66
CA ALA A 16 -11.31 -33.39 6.56
C ALA A 16 -11.31 -33.99 7.96
N GLU A 17 -11.30 -35.32 8.09
CA GLU A 17 -11.20 -36.01 9.38
C GLU A 17 -9.87 -35.69 10.08
N ALA A 18 -8.77 -35.66 9.33
CA ALA A 18 -7.46 -35.28 9.87
C ALA A 18 -7.47 -33.84 10.41
N LEU A 19 -8.04 -32.89 9.67
CA LEU A 19 -8.10 -31.49 10.09
C LEU A 19 -9.05 -31.29 11.29
N GLU A 20 -10.22 -31.93 11.27
CA GLU A 20 -11.18 -31.89 12.38
C GLU A 20 -10.58 -32.48 13.66
N SER A 21 -9.87 -33.61 13.56
CA SER A 21 -9.22 -34.26 14.71
C SER A 21 -8.11 -33.40 15.32
N ALA A 22 -7.39 -32.62 14.51
CA ALA A 22 -6.37 -31.68 14.99
C ALA A 22 -7.00 -30.48 15.73
N GLY A 23 -8.17 -30.00 15.26
CA GLY A 23 -8.98 -28.98 15.92
C GLY A 23 -8.41 -27.55 15.92
N ASN A 24 -7.20 -27.36 15.42
CA ASN A 24 -6.49 -26.08 15.33
C ASN A 24 -6.11 -25.72 13.89
N THR A 25 -6.98 -26.06 12.94
CA THR A 25 -6.72 -25.96 11.50
C THR A 25 -7.56 -24.89 10.84
N ILE A 26 -7.00 -24.27 9.82
CA ILE A 26 -7.64 -23.22 9.03
C ILE A 26 -7.41 -23.47 7.54
N VAL A 27 -8.46 -23.28 6.74
CA VAL A 27 -8.40 -23.37 5.28
C VAL A 27 -8.68 -22.01 4.66
N VAL A 28 -8.03 -21.73 3.55
CA VAL A 28 -8.19 -20.48 2.82
C VAL A 28 -9.60 -20.37 2.23
N ALA A 29 -10.20 -19.21 2.40
CA ALA A 29 -11.40 -18.76 1.71
C ALA A 29 -11.06 -17.55 0.81
N GLN A 30 -12.00 -17.14 -0.02
CA GLN A 30 -11.86 -15.97 -0.86
C GLN A 30 -13.13 -15.12 -0.77
N LEU A 31 -12.97 -13.82 -0.55
CA LEU A 31 -14.07 -12.88 -0.72
C LEU A 31 -14.31 -12.64 -2.22
N GLU A 32 -15.56 -12.77 -2.64
CA GLU A 32 -15.99 -12.57 -4.02
C GLU A 32 -16.60 -11.18 -4.18
N PHE A 33 -16.11 -10.43 -5.15
CA PHE A 33 -16.64 -9.13 -5.53
C PHE A 33 -16.96 -9.13 -7.02
N ASP A 34 -17.99 -8.38 -7.42
CA ASP A 34 -18.33 -8.20 -8.82
C ASP A 34 -17.34 -7.26 -9.55
N GLY A 35 -17.54 -7.07 -10.85
CA GLY A 35 -16.70 -6.18 -11.67
C GLY A 35 -16.80 -4.69 -11.31
N ASP A 36 -17.81 -4.31 -10.52
CA ASP A 36 -17.99 -2.95 -10.01
C ASP A 36 -17.43 -2.80 -8.58
N GLY A 37 -16.92 -3.89 -7.98
CA GLY A 37 -16.30 -3.92 -6.66
C GLY A 37 -17.29 -4.11 -5.51
N ASN A 38 -18.53 -4.52 -5.76
CA ASN A 38 -19.48 -4.84 -4.69
C ASN A 38 -19.31 -6.28 -4.22
N PHE A 39 -19.39 -6.49 -2.91
CA PHE A 39 -19.33 -7.81 -2.30
C PHE A 39 -20.49 -8.70 -2.75
N GLN A 40 -20.17 -9.92 -3.18
CA GLN A 40 -21.13 -10.93 -3.64
C GLN A 40 -21.25 -12.10 -2.65
N GLY A 41 -20.19 -12.40 -1.91
CA GLY A 41 -20.17 -13.48 -0.93
C GLY A 41 -18.77 -13.99 -0.63
N VAL A 42 -18.71 -15.10 0.11
CA VAL A 42 -17.45 -15.79 0.42
C VAL A 42 -17.40 -17.12 -0.32
N ASN A 43 -16.40 -17.28 -1.19
CA ASN A 43 -16.07 -18.55 -1.80
C ASN A 43 -15.23 -19.38 -0.81
N HIS A 44 -15.90 -20.33 -0.16
CA HIS A 44 -15.30 -21.25 0.79
C HIS A 44 -14.61 -22.44 0.10
N PRO A 45 -13.78 -23.20 0.83
CA PRO A 45 -13.40 -24.54 0.41
C PRO A 45 -14.63 -25.46 0.28
N THR A 46 -14.42 -26.71 -0.17
CA THR A 46 -15.48 -27.73 -0.21
C THR A 46 -16.26 -27.81 1.10
N GLU A 47 -17.56 -28.08 1.05
CA GLU A 47 -18.42 -28.05 2.25
C GLU A 47 -17.91 -29.01 3.34
N THR A 48 -17.34 -30.15 2.95
CA THR A 48 -16.69 -31.09 3.87
C THR A 48 -15.52 -30.44 4.63
N LEU A 49 -14.63 -29.69 3.96
CA LEU A 49 -13.51 -29.00 4.61
C LEU A 49 -13.97 -27.77 5.42
N LYS A 50 -14.98 -27.06 4.92
CA LYS A 50 -15.57 -25.89 5.59
C LYS A 50 -16.20 -26.25 6.93
N VAL A 51 -16.81 -27.43 7.06
CA VAL A 51 -17.37 -27.90 8.34
C VAL A 51 -16.27 -28.37 9.29
N ALA A 52 -15.22 -29.01 8.76
CA ALA A 52 -14.12 -29.56 9.54
C ALA A 52 -13.15 -28.49 10.10
N THR A 53 -13.10 -27.29 9.50
CA THR A 53 -12.06 -26.30 9.79
C THR A 53 -12.57 -24.87 9.86
N GLU A 54 -11.80 -24.00 10.53
CA GLU A 54 -12.02 -22.56 10.44
C GLU A 54 -11.63 -22.04 9.03
N SER A 55 -12.19 -20.90 8.64
CA SER A 55 -11.89 -20.27 7.35
C SER A 55 -11.31 -18.87 7.55
N GLY A 56 -10.36 -18.50 6.69
CA GLY A 56 -9.82 -17.15 6.63
C GLY A 56 -9.61 -16.71 5.18
N TYR A 57 -9.97 -15.48 4.86
CA TYR A 57 -9.88 -15.01 3.48
C TYR A 57 -8.48 -14.55 3.10
N THR A 58 -8.10 -14.68 1.84
CA THR A 58 -6.89 -14.06 1.31
C THR A 58 -7.19 -12.86 0.43
N ASN A 59 -6.24 -11.93 0.39
CA ASN A 59 -6.37 -10.66 -0.29
C ASN A 59 -5.87 -10.70 -1.75
N HIS A 60 -5.36 -11.85 -2.19
CA HIS A 60 -4.53 -11.98 -3.39
C HIS A 60 -5.29 -11.76 -4.71
N THR A 61 -6.62 -11.81 -4.71
CA THR A 61 -7.42 -11.70 -5.94
C THR A 61 -7.93 -10.29 -6.27
N LEU A 62 -7.99 -9.38 -5.28
CA LEU A 62 -8.54 -8.02 -5.47
C LEU A 62 -7.48 -6.92 -5.49
N ILE A 63 -6.39 -7.09 -4.74
CA ILE A 63 -5.44 -6.00 -4.52
C ILE A 63 -4.38 -5.95 -5.64
N GLY A 64 -4.39 -6.89 -6.59
CA GLY A 64 -3.37 -6.99 -7.62
C GLY A 64 -1.96 -7.05 -7.01
N ASN A 65 -0.96 -6.52 -7.72
CA ASN A 65 0.46 -6.57 -7.34
C ASN A 65 0.85 -5.82 -6.04
N LYS A 66 -0.07 -5.45 -5.13
CA LYS A 66 0.29 -4.82 -3.85
C LYS A 66 0.64 -5.90 -2.80
N MET A 67 1.66 -6.70 -3.09
CA MET A 67 2.26 -7.68 -2.16
C MET A 67 3.13 -6.99 -1.09
N SER A 68 2.50 -6.10 -0.35
CA SER A 68 3.06 -5.40 0.82
C SER A 68 1.97 -5.01 1.82
N ARG A 69 0.71 -5.36 1.55
CA ARG A 69 -0.45 -4.92 2.32
C ARG A 69 -1.52 -5.99 2.41
N VAL A 70 -2.21 -6.01 3.56
CA VAL A 70 -3.40 -6.83 3.79
C VAL A 70 -4.56 -5.91 4.09
N ARG A 71 -5.56 -5.89 3.21
CA ARG A 71 -6.79 -5.11 3.36
C ARG A 71 -7.79 -5.80 4.28
N PHE A 72 -8.35 -5.02 5.18
CA PHE A 72 -9.50 -5.40 5.97
C PHE A 72 -10.75 -4.85 5.31
N PHE A 73 -11.80 -5.67 5.38
CA PHE A 73 -13.13 -5.38 4.85
C PHE A 73 -14.08 -5.37 6.04
N PRO A 74 -14.18 -4.26 6.81
CA PRO A 74 -14.83 -4.28 8.12
C PRO A 74 -16.30 -4.69 8.08
N GLU A 75 -17.03 -4.23 7.06
CA GLU A 75 -18.44 -4.58 6.86
C GLU A 75 -18.58 -6.08 6.59
N GLU A 76 -17.77 -6.62 5.68
CA GLU A 76 -17.77 -8.04 5.32
C GLU A 76 -17.30 -8.94 6.47
N ILE A 77 -16.34 -8.48 7.28
CA ILE A 77 -15.89 -9.18 8.50
C ILE A 77 -17.03 -9.23 9.51
N GLU A 78 -17.78 -8.15 9.74
CA GLU A 78 -18.95 -8.15 10.63
C GLU A 78 -20.07 -9.06 10.11
N GLU A 79 -20.32 -9.07 8.80
CA GLU A 79 -21.41 -9.87 8.19
C GLU A 79 -21.10 -11.36 8.12
N SER A 80 -19.88 -11.73 7.73
CA SER A 80 -19.50 -13.12 7.44
C SER A 80 -18.67 -13.78 8.54
N ASN A 81 -18.13 -13.00 9.49
CA ASN A 81 -17.16 -13.43 10.50
C ASN A 81 -15.92 -14.12 9.91
N VAL A 82 -15.57 -13.82 8.65
CA VAL A 82 -14.36 -14.33 8.00
C VAL A 82 -13.30 -13.24 8.05
N TRP A 83 -12.20 -13.52 8.77
CA TRP A 83 -11.07 -12.62 8.92
C TRP A 83 -9.99 -12.91 7.86
N PRO A 84 -9.05 -11.98 7.61
CA PRO A 84 -7.88 -12.32 6.81
C PRO A 84 -7.17 -13.54 7.40
N PHE A 85 -6.73 -14.44 6.53
CA PHE A 85 -6.16 -15.74 6.90
C PHE A 85 -5.08 -15.62 7.97
N ALA A 86 -4.05 -14.80 7.73
CA ALA A 86 -2.96 -14.58 8.69
C ALA A 86 -3.43 -14.11 10.07
N ILE A 87 -4.47 -13.27 10.13
CA ILE A 87 -5.01 -12.73 11.38
C ILE A 87 -5.76 -13.82 12.14
N LYS A 88 -6.64 -14.57 11.45
CA LYS A 88 -7.36 -15.68 12.05
C LYS A 88 -6.39 -16.75 12.58
N THR A 89 -5.37 -17.10 11.80
CA THR A 89 -4.32 -18.06 12.20
C THR A 89 -3.60 -17.61 13.48
N LEU A 90 -3.15 -16.35 13.55
CA LEU A 90 -2.47 -15.84 14.74
C LEU A 90 -3.39 -15.76 15.96
N ALA A 91 -4.65 -15.38 15.75
CA ALA A 91 -5.66 -15.31 16.79
C ALA A 91 -5.97 -16.70 17.37
N MET A 92 -6.13 -17.71 16.51
CA MET A 92 -6.29 -19.11 16.92
C MET A 92 -5.06 -19.62 17.69
N TYR A 93 -3.85 -19.34 17.20
CA TYR A 93 -2.60 -19.71 17.87
C TYR A 93 -2.50 -19.09 19.29
N LYS A 94 -3.00 -17.87 19.48
CA LYS A 94 -3.05 -17.20 20.79
C LYS A 94 -4.29 -17.55 21.64
N GLY A 95 -5.28 -18.24 21.08
CA GLY A 95 -6.55 -18.52 21.76
C GLY A 95 -7.36 -17.26 22.10
N VAL A 96 -7.29 -16.23 21.26
CA VAL A 96 -7.99 -14.94 21.44
C VAL A 96 -8.84 -14.62 20.22
N GLU A 97 -9.92 -13.88 20.41
CA GLU A 97 -10.72 -13.36 19.29
C GLU A 97 -10.10 -12.06 18.76
N PRO A 98 -9.88 -11.93 17.44
CA PRO A 98 -9.42 -10.69 16.85
C PRO A 98 -10.55 -9.64 16.88
N LYS A 99 -10.17 -8.38 17.04
CA LYS A 99 -11.10 -7.26 17.03
C LYS A 99 -10.58 -6.13 16.17
N LEU A 100 -11.50 -5.41 15.56
CA LEU A 100 -11.23 -4.19 14.82
C LEU A 100 -12.02 -3.05 15.46
N GLU A 101 -11.31 -2.16 16.16
CA GLU A 101 -11.91 -1.03 16.88
C GLU A 101 -11.19 0.25 16.49
N ASP A 102 -11.92 1.28 16.05
CA ASP A 102 -11.39 2.60 15.69
C ASP A 102 -10.16 2.57 14.73
N GLY A 103 -10.20 1.68 13.73
CA GLY A 103 -9.09 1.50 12.77
C GLY A 103 -7.86 0.79 13.34
N GLN A 104 -7.99 0.16 14.51
CA GLN A 104 -6.93 -0.65 15.13
C GLN A 104 -7.33 -2.12 15.18
N LEU A 105 -6.42 -2.97 14.70
CA LEU A 105 -6.48 -4.41 14.89
C LEU A 105 -5.96 -4.76 16.28
N ILE A 106 -6.73 -5.52 17.04
CA ILE A 106 -6.38 -6.00 18.38
C ILE A 106 -6.44 -7.53 18.40
N ILE A 107 -5.34 -8.18 18.74
CA ILE A 107 -5.22 -9.63 18.90
C ILE A 107 -4.57 -9.90 20.26
N GLY A 108 -5.39 -10.01 21.30
CA GLY A 108 -4.92 -10.17 22.68
C GLY A 108 -4.09 -8.96 23.14
N ASP A 109 -2.78 -9.16 23.26
CA ASP A 109 -1.78 -8.15 23.64
C ASP A 109 -1.22 -7.35 22.44
N ILE A 110 -1.45 -7.82 21.21
CA ILE A 110 -0.99 -7.15 19.99
C ILE A 110 -2.03 -6.11 19.59
N SER A 111 -1.57 -4.86 19.38
CA SER A 111 -2.40 -3.77 18.86
C SER A 111 -1.66 -3.05 17.74
N VAL A 112 -2.29 -3.01 16.56
CA VAL A 112 -1.70 -2.51 15.32
C VAL A 112 -2.67 -1.55 14.63
N PRO A 113 -2.24 -0.31 14.29
CA PRO A 113 -3.07 0.60 13.51
C PRO A 113 -3.13 0.19 12.05
N LEU A 114 -4.31 0.25 11.45
CA LEU A 114 -4.50 0.14 10.01
C LEU A 114 -4.42 1.53 9.36
N ASP A 115 -4.24 1.57 8.03
CA ASP A 115 -4.29 2.83 7.29
C ASP A 115 -5.74 3.26 6.98
N HIS A 116 -5.91 4.43 6.35
CA HIS A 116 -7.24 4.96 6.01
C HIS A 116 -8.04 4.10 5.02
N PHE A 117 -7.42 3.11 4.38
CA PHE A 117 -8.09 2.11 3.54
C PHE A 117 -8.31 0.78 4.28
N ASN A 118 -8.07 0.76 5.59
CA ASN A 118 -8.00 -0.43 6.41
C ASN A 118 -6.94 -1.43 5.91
N ASP A 119 -5.83 -0.96 5.34
CA ASP A 119 -4.71 -1.81 4.96
C ASP A 119 -3.71 -1.92 6.14
N LEU A 120 -3.36 -3.16 6.51
CA LEU A 120 -2.18 -3.51 7.32
C LEU A 120 -0.95 -3.53 6.41
N TRP A 121 0.16 -2.97 6.89
CA TRP A 121 1.42 -2.94 6.16
C TRP A 121 2.28 -4.13 6.59
N VAL A 122 2.74 -4.92 5.61
CA VAL A 122 3.53 -6.12 5.83
C VAL A 122 5.01 -5.75 5.73
N ASP A 123 5.78 -6.13 6.75
CA ASP A 123 7.23 -5.97 6.77
C ASP A 123 7.88 -7.23 6.22
N LEU A 124 8.35 -7.14 4.97
CA LEU A 124 8.98 -8.27 4.29
C LEU A 124 10.45 -8.39 4.74
N PRO A 125 10.90 -9.59 5.14
CA PRO A 125 12.25 -9.80 5.62
C PRO A 125 13.27 -9.57 4.50
N ALA A 126 14.47 -9.11 4.87
CA ALA A 126 15.57 -9.02 3.93
C ALA A 126 16.07 -10.42 3.55
N LEU A 127 16.03 -10.75 2.26
CA LEU A 127 16.56 -12.00 1.76
C LEU A 127 18.10 -11.99 1.69
N PRO A 128 18.77 -13.11 2.00
CA PRO A 128 20.19 -13.28 1.70
C PRO A 128 20.50 -12.99 0.22
N PRO A 129 21.70 -12.50 -0.14
CA PRO A 129 22.01 -12.10 -1.52
C PRO A 129 21.83 -13.17 -2.61
N ASN A 130 21.82 -14.46 -2.22
CA ASN A 130 21.67 -15.60 -3.13
C ASN A 130 20.31 -16.30 -3.00
N ALA A 131 19.43 -15.83 -2.11
CA ALA A 131 18.11 -16.39 -1.90
C ALA A 131 17.10 -15.65 -2.77
N MET A 132 16.33 -16.39 -3.55
CA MET A 132 15.21 -15.88 -4.34
C MET A 132 13.90 -16.02 -3.58
N PHE A 133 13.71 -17.14 -2.87
CA PHE A 133 12.53 -17.43 -2.06
C PHE A 133 12.92 -17.79 -0.64
N LEU A 134 12.15 -17.37 0.35
CA LEU A 134 12.44 -17.61 1.76
C LEU A 134 12.31 -19.11 2.10
N ALA A 135 11.21 -19.74 1.71
CA ALA A 135 10.88 -21.12 2.00
C ALA A 135 11.74 -22.12 1.24
N LYS A 136 12.28 -21.73 0.07
CA LYS A 136 13.11 -22.61 -0.77
C LYS A 136 14.60 -22.47 -0.49
N ASP A 137 15.09 -21.24 -0.34
CA ASP A 137 16.53 -20.96 -0.31
C ASP A 137 17.06 -20.69 1.12
N THR A 138 16.19 -20.80 2.14
CA THR A 138 16.58 -20.66 3.54
C THR A 138 16.00 -21.78 4.41
N PRO A 139 16.54 -22.01 5.63
CA PRO A 139 16.01 -23.00 6.57
C PRO A 139 14.61 -22.68 7.14
N ALA A 140 13.95 -21.62 6.64
CA ALA A 140 12.63 -21.21 7.11
C ALA A 140 11.48 -22.06 6.53
N GLY A 141 11.71 -22.77 5.42
CA GLY A 141 10.75 -23.68 4.82
C GLY A 141 11.25 -25.12 4.80
N ILE A 142 10.31 -26.05 4.70
CA ILE A 142 10.58 -27.48 4.52
C ILE A 142 9.72 -27.96 3.34
N SER A 143 10.32 -28.71 2.42
CA SER A 143 9.59 -29.29 1.30
C SER A 143 8.66 -30.39 1.81
N ALA A 144 7.36 -30.25 1.54
CA ALA A 144 6.39 -31.30 1.85
C ALA A 144 6.74 -32.62 1.15
N GLY A 145 7.34 -32.56 -0.05
CA GLY A 145 7.82 -33.74 -0.76
C GLY A 145 8.93 -34.47 -0.02
N GLU A 146 9.88 -33.74 0.58
CA GLU A 146 10.97 -34.34 1.38
C GLU A 146 10.42 -35.02 2.63
N ILE A 147 9.52 -34.35 3.35
CA ILE A 147 8.82 -34.95 4.51
C ILE A 147 8.07 -36.21 4.09
N LEU A 148 7.32 -36.18 2.99
CA LEU A 148 6.56 -37.34 2.52
C LEU A 148 7.47 -38.52 2.13
N PHE A 149 8.65 -38.26 1.55
CA PHE A 149 9.62 -39.32 1.26
C PHE A 149 10.16 -39.97 2.53
N ASP A 150 10.44 -39.17 3.57
CA ASP A 150 10.91 -39.68 4.86
C ASP A 150 9.82 -40.49 5.59
N LEU A 151 8.54 -40.11 5.42
CA LEU A 151 7.39 -40.79 6.06
C LEU A 151 6.92 -42.05 5.33
N GLN A 152 7.28 -42.26 4.06
CA GLN A 152 6.63 -43.27 3.19
C GLN A 152 6.82 -44.72 3.67
N ASP A 153 7.96 -45.03 4.27
CA ASP A 153 8.36 -46.39 4.62
C ASP A 153 8.33 -46.67 6.15
N ILE A 154 7.78 -45.75 6.94
CA ILE A 154 7.67 -45.91 8.40
C ILE A 154 6.44 -46.79 8.72
N PRO A 155 6.62 -47.93 9.39
CA PRO A 155 5.51 -48.77 9.80
C PRO A 155 4.73 -48.15 10.97
N ASP A 156 3.42 -48.38 11.03
CA ASP A 156 2.51 -47.78 12.03
C ASP A 156 2.94 -48.02 13.49
N ASP A 157 3.65 -49.12 13.78
CA ASP A 157 4.13 -49.48 15.12
C ASP A 157 5.42 -48.76 15.54
N GLU A 158 6.15 -48.17 14.60
CA GLU A 158 7.36 -47.35 14.84
C GLU A 158 7.12 -45.86 14.56
N TRP A 159 5.89 -45.46 14.19
CA TRP A 159 5.53 -44.10 13.78
C TRP A 159 5.95 -43.02 14.79
N ASP A 160 5.65 -43.23 16.07
CA ASP A 160 5.95 -42.25 17.11
C ASP A 160 7.47 -42.09 17.34
N GLU A 161 8.24 -43.18 17.25
CA GLU A 161 9.69 -43.16 17.45
C GLU A 161 10.41 -42.55 16.25
N GLU A 162 10.04 -42.93 15.03
CA GLU A 162 10.71 -42.48 13.79
C GLU A 162 10.31 -41.04 13.40
N THR A 163 9.18 -40.53 13.89
CA THR A 163 8.73 -39.15 13.60
C THR A 163 9.02 -38.15 14.73
N GLU A 164 9.66 -38.56 15.83
CA GLU A 164 9.92 -37.70 17.00
C GLU A 164 10.61 -36.38 16.61
N GLU A 165 11.65 -36.42 15.78
CA GLU A 165 12.36 -35.22 15.33
C GLU A 165 11.47 -34.28 14.50
N LEU A 166 10.61 -34.83 13.63
CA LEU A 166 9.67 -34.05 12.82
C LEU A 166 8.56 -33.44 13.68
N GLN A 167 8.08 -34.19 14.68
CA GLN A 167 7.10 -33.71 15.64
C GLN A 167 7.67 -32.53 16.44
N ASP A 168 8.90 -32.65 16.94
CA ASP A 168 9.60 -31.57 17.67
C ASP A 168 9.84 -30.32 16.80
N LEU A 169 10.06 -30.49 15.50
CA LEU A 169 10.21 -29.38 14.56
C LEU A 169 8.91 -28.57 14.40
N ILE A 170 7.75 -29.19 14.56
CA ILE A 170 6.43 -28.59 14.30
C ILE A 170 5.68 -28.23 15.59
N ALA A 171 5.90 -28.97 16.67
CA ALA A 171 5.15 -28.85 17.91
C ALA A 171 5.20 -27.42 18.46
N GLY A 172 4.01 -26.86 18.73
CA GLY A 172 3.86 -25.52 19.27
C GLY A 172 4.18 -24.38 18.27
N LYS A 173 4.30 -24.67 16.97
CA LYS A 173 4.51 -23.67 15.93
C LYS A 173 3.28 -23.54 15.03
N ILE A 174 3.19 -22.41 14.32
CA ILE A 174 2.22 -22.23 13.23
C ILE A 174 2.83 -22.86 11.98
N VAL A 175 2.18 -23.89 11.44
CA VAL A 175 2.59 -24.51 10.17
C VAL A 175 1.69 -24.01 9.05
N LEU A 176 2.31 -23.53 7.98
CA LEU A 176 1.64 -23.06 6.79
C LEU A 176 1.97 -24.00 5.65
N VAL A 177 0.95 -24.56 5.02
CA VAL A 177 1.08 -25.48 3.88
C VAL A 177 0.49 -24.80 2.64
N GLY A 178 1.28 -24.71 1.59
CA GLY A 178 0.90 -24.05 0.34
C GLY A 178 1.56 -24.71 -0.87
N ASP A 179 0.98 -24.47 -2.05
CA ASP A 179 1.50 -24.98 -3.31
C ASP A 179 2.64 -24.08 -3.81
N THR A 180 3.82 -24.67 -4.00
CA THR A 180 5.02 -23.97 -4.51
C THR A 180 5.33 -24.33 -5.97
N SER A 181 4.42 -25.03 -6.65
CA SER A 181 4.58 -25.42 -8.05
C SER A 181 4.42 -24.21 -8.99
N GLU A 182 5.22 -24.17 -10.06
CA GLU A 182 5.09 -23.12 -11.08
C GLU A 182 3.70 -23.14 -11.76
N VAL A 183 3.03 -24.29 -11.79
CA VAL A 183 1.72 -24.48 -12.44
C VAL A 183 0.61 -23.78 -11.66
N SER A 184 0.71 -23.72 -10.33
CA SER A 184 -0.27 -23.04 -9.47
C SER A 184 -0.33 -21.53 -9.72
N HIS A 185 0.74 -20.95 -10.26
CA HIS A 185 0.95 -19.51 -10.38
C HIS A 185 0.80 -18.76 -9.04
N ASP A 186 1.06 -19.43 -7.90
CA ASP A 186 1.07 -18.80 -6.56
C ASP A 186 2.40 -18.08 -6.26
N ILE A 187 3.02 -17.51 -7.30
CA ILE A 187 4.27 -16.73 -7.23
C ILE A 187 3.93 -15.29 -7.55
N PHE A 188 4.31 -14.37 -6.67
CA PHE A 188 4.01 -12.96 -6.81
C PHE A 188 5.25 -12.08 -6.75
N THR A 189 5.20 -10.96 -7.48
CA THR A 189 6.27 -9.96 -7.43
C THR A 189 6.05 -8.99 -6.28
N SER A 190 7.02 -8.90 -5.38
CA SER A 190 7.08 -7.94 -4.27
C SER A 190 8.23 -6.93 -4.49
N PRO A 191 8.31 -5.86 -3.67
CA PRO A 191 9.42 -4.90 -3.73
C PRO A 191 10.82 -5.51 -3.46
N ILE A 192 10.89 -6.67 -2.80
CA ILE A 192 12.15 -7.35 -2.45
C ILE A 192 12.49 -8.52 -3.40
N GLY A 193 11.59 -8.91 -4.29
CA GLY A 193 11.77 -10.08 -5.15
C GLY A 193 10.48 -10.85 -5.38
N GLU A 194 10.59 -12.04 -5.95
CA GLU A 194 9.46 -12.98 -6.06
C GLU A 194 9.23 -13.68 -4.72
N VAL A 195 7.97 -13.87 -4.35
CA VAL A 195 7.54 -14.43 -3.06
C VAL A 195 6.36 -15.36 -3.32
N TYR A 196 6.34 -16.52 -2.66
CA TYR A 196 5.19 -17.43 -2.74
C TYR A 196 3.99 -16.86 -1.97
N GLY A 197 2.75 -17.16 -2.38
CA GLY A 197 1.55 -16.72 -1.66
C GLY A 197 1.57 -17.14 -0.19
N ILE A 198 2.01 -18.37 0.08
CA ILE A 198 2.15 -18.88 1.45
C ILE A 198 3.24 -18.17 2.27
N GLU A 199 4.33 -17.75 1.64
CA GLU A 199 5.39 -16.97 2.29
C GLU A 199 4.88 -15.59 2.69
N PHE A 200 4.08 -14.94 1.84
CA PHE A 200 3.47 -13.66 2.18
C PHE A 200 2.54 -13.76 3.39
N LEU A 201 1.80 -14.87 3.52
CA LEU A 201 0.98 -15.13 4.71
C LEU A 201 1.87 -15.32 5.95
N ALA A 202 2.98 -16.03 5.82
CA ALA A 202 3.98 -16.20 6.89
C ALA A 202 4.55 -14.84 7.34
N ASP A 203 4.96 -14.00 6.39
CA ASP A 203 5.51 -12.67 6.65
C ASP A 203 4.48 -11.75 7.31
N THR A 204 3.20 -11.88 6.95
CA THR A 204 2.11 -11.14 7.61
C THR A 204 1.97 -11.56 9.08
N ILE A 205 2.00 -12.85 9.37
CA ILE A 205 1.94 -13.36 10.76
C ILE A 205 3.18 -12.88 11.54
N TYR A 206 4.37 -12.99 10.94
CA TYR A 206 5.63 -12.54 11.54
C TYR A 206 5.62 -11.03 11.83
N THR A 207 5.08 -10.22 10.90
CA THR A 207 4.89 -8.78 11.08
C THR A 207 4.03 -8.49 12.30
N LEU A 208 2.90 -9.19 12.44
CA LEU A 208 1.97 -9.02 13.56
C LEU A 208 2.60 -9.43 14.90
N MET A 209 3.31 -10.57 14.93
CA MET A 209 4.03 -11.04 16.12
C MET A 209 5.10 -10.03 16.60
N ASN A 210 5.68 -9.27 15.68
CA ASN A 210 6.63 -8.20 15.98
C ASN A 210 5.96 -6.82 16.19
N ASN A 211 4.65 -6.80 16.47
CA ASN A 211 3.86 -5.58 16.70
C ASN A 211 3.85 -4.59 15.51
N ALA A 212 3.89 -5.09 14.28
CA ALA A 212 3.89 -4.29 13.05
C ALA A 212 4.91 -3.15 13.09
N PRO A 213 6.19 -3.43 12.83
CA PRO A 213 7.26 -2.43 12.89
C PRO A 213 7.02 -1.27 11.92
N ILE A 214 6.34 -1.50 10.81
CA ILE A 214 5.92 -0.48 9.86
C ILE A 214 4.46 -0.14 10.11
N ARG A 215 4.18 1.14 10.34
CA ARG A 215 2.85 1.65 10.64
C ARG A 215 2.51 2.86 9.77
N PRO A 216 1.26 2.99 9.31
CA PRO A 216 0.82 4.23 8.69
C PRO A 216 0.86 5.37 9.70
N ALA A 217 1.18 6.58 9.23
CA ALA A 217 1.00 7.78 10.03
C ALA A 217 -0.50 7.97 10.34
N GLY A 218 -0.83 8.29 11.59
CA GLY A 218 -2.23 8.51 11.97
C GLY A 218 -2.81 9.75 11.27
N ASP A 219 -4.10 9.72 10.96
CA ASP A 219 -4.80 10.75 10.17
C ASP A 219 -4.51 12.18 10.65
N PHE A 220 -4.54 12.40 11.96
CA PHE A 220 -4.27 13.72 12.54
C PHE A 220 -2.84 14.21 12.25
N THR A 221 -1.86 13.31 12.31
CA THR A 221 -0.46 13.65 12.02
C THR A 221 -0.25 13.90 10.53
N GLU A 222 -0.92 13.15 9.65
CA GLU A 222 -0.89 13.42 8.21
C GLU A 222 -1.49 14.79 7.87
N ILE A 223 -2.66 15.11 8.43
CA ILE A 223 -3.31 16.41 8.26
C ILE A 223 -2.40 17.55 8.71
N LEU A 224 -1.72 17.39 9.85
CA LEU A 224 -0.78 18.39 10.35
C LEU A 224 0.39 18.59 9.37
N VAL A 225 0.99 17.50 8.88
CA VAL A 225 2.08 17.57 7.88
C VAL A 225 1.61 18.25 6.60
N PHE A 226 0.42 17.92 6.10
CA PHE A 226 -0.18 18.59 4.95
C PHE A 226 -0.41 20.09 5.19
N ALA A 227 -0.89 20.48 6.37
CA ALA A 227 -1.08 21.88 6.72
C ALA A 227 0.25 22.63 6.77
N VAL A 228 1.31 22.02 7.32
CA VAL A 228 2.66 22.59 7.33
C VAL A 228 3.20 22.76 5.92
N LEU A 229 3.05 21.75 5.05
CA LEU A 229 3.43 21.85 3.63
C LEU A 229 2.67 22.98 2.92
N PHE A 230 1.35 23.07 3.13
CA PHE A 230 0.53 24.12 2.55
C PHE A 230 1.00 25.51 2.98
N ILE A 231 1.22 25.74 4.28
CA ILE A 231 1.72 27.01 4.80
C ILE A 231 3.10 27.33 4.23
N ALA A 232 4.01 26.36 4.18
CA ALA A 232 5.33 26.52 3.60
C ALA A 232 5.26 26.96 2.13
N PHE A 233 4.39 26.34 1.32
CA PHE A 233 4.18 26.73 -0.07
C PHE A 233 3.63 28.16 -0.19
N VAL A 234 2.64 28.54 0.63
CA VAL A 234 2.09 29.91 0.64
C VAL A 234 3.17 30.93 1.00
N LEU A 235 3.99 30.67 2.02
CA LEU A 235 5.08 31.57 2.41
C LEU A 235 6.11 31.78 1.30
N VAL A 236 6.42 30.72 0.53
CA VAL A 236 7.35 30.82 -0.60
C VAL A 236 6.83 31.75 -1.71
N THR A 237 5.51 31.81 -1.94
CA THR A 237 4.93 32.74 -2.93
C THR A 237 5.19 34.22 -2.60
N MET A 238 5.51 34.54 -1.34
CA MET A 238 5.87 35.90 -0.94
C MET A 238 7.31 36.28 -1.30
N ILE A 239 8.13 35.34 -1.82
CA ILE A 239 9.55 35.53 -2.17
C ILE A 239 9.75 35.35 -3.69
N PRO A 240 9.40 36.36 -4.52
CA PRO A 240 9.21 36.23 -5.97
C PRO A 240 10.50 36.01 -6.79
N LYS A 241 11.68 35.90 -6.17
CA LYS A 241 12.96 35.73 -6.88
C LYS A 241 13.52 34.31 -6.84
N TYR A 242 13.15 33.54 -5.81
CA TYR A 242 13.73 32.22 -5.55
C TYR A 242 12.67 31.14 -5.34
N GLU A 243 11.42 31.42 -5.72
CA GLU A 243 10.27 30.55 -5.47
C GLU A 243 10.48 29.10 -5.95
N ASN A 244 10.97 28.91 -7.17
CA ASN A 244 11.17 27.57 -7.74
C ASN A 244 12.24 26.78 -6.96
N ALA A 245 13.36 27.41 -6.61
CA ALA A 245 14.40 26.78 -5.81
C ALA A 245 13.89 26.40 -4.42
N LEU A 246 13.07 27.27 -3.82
CA LEU A 246 12.46 27.02 -2.51
C LEU A 246 11.38 25.92 -2.56
N PHE A 247 10.57 25.83 -3.62
CA PHE A 247 9.62 24.73 -3.81
C PHE A 247 10.33 23.39 -3.91
N PHE A 248 11.38 23.29 -4.73
CA PHE A 248 12.19 22.07 -4.82
C PHE A 248 12.88 21.73 -3.50
N LEU A 249 13.34 22.74 -2.76
CA LEU A 249 13.92 22.53 -1.43
C LEU A 249 12.89 21.95 -0.45
N ILE A 250 11.66 22.48 -0.41
CA ILE A 250 10.58 21.97 0.45
C ILE A 250 10.25 20.52 0.08
N ILE A 251 10.13 20.22 -1.22
CA ILE A 251 9.87 18.84 -1.69
C ILE A 251 11.00 17.91 -1.25
N ALA A 252 12.26 18.30 -1.44
CA ALA A 252 13.41 17.51 -1.03
C ALA A 252 13.46 17.27 0.49
N LEU A 253 13.15 18.31 1.29
CA LEU A 253 13.06 18.20 2.74
C LEU A 253 11.92 17.28 3.17
N TYR A 254 10.78 17.32 2.49
CA TYR A 254 9.65 16.42 2.77
C TYR A 254 10.00 14.95 2.46
N VAL A 255 10.63 14.68 1.31
CA VAL A 255 11.10 13.34 0.96
C VAL A 255 12.11 12.83 1.99
N ALA A 256 13.08 13.67 2.37
CA ALA A 256 14.07 13.32 3.40
C ALA A 256 13.41 13.06 4.76
N PHE A 257 12.42 13.88 5.14
CA PHE A 257 11.66 13.72 6.37
C PHE A 257 10.91 12.38 6.41
N GLY A 258 10.13 12.04 5.38
CA GLY A 258 9.39 10.78 5.44
C GLY A 258 10.27 9.55 5.26
N PHE A 259 11.40 9.65 4.55
CA PHE A 259 12.41 8.57 4.56
C PHE A 259 13.01 8.38 5.96
N TYR A 260 13.34 9.48 6.65
CA TYR A 260 13.84 9.44 8.02
C TYR A 260 12.81 8.82 8.98
N MET A 261 11.54 9.24 8.90
CA MET A 261 10.47 8.70 9.73
C MET A 261 10.20 7.21 9.45
N TYR A 262 10.28 6.80 8.19
CA TYR A 262 10.13 5.40 7.80
C TYR A 262 11.27 4.54 8.37
N VAL A 263 12.54 4.92 8.12
CA VAL A 263 13.70 4.09 8.49
C VAL A 263 13.95 4.04 10.00
N TYR A 264 13.82 5.17 10.70
CA TYR A 264 14.19 5.25 12.12
C TYR A 264 13.01 5.10 13.07
N HIS A 265 11.79 5.38 12.63
CA HIS A 265 10.59 5.33 13.46
C HIS A 265 9.54 4.33 12.96
N GLY A 266 9.73 3.71 11.79
CA GLY A 266 8.75 2.79 11.21
C GLY A 266 7.44 3.45 10.77
N ILE A 267 7.40 4.79 10.68
CA ILE A 267 6.17 5.52 10.36
C ILE A 267 6.18 5.92 8.89
N ALA A 268 5.21 5.41 8.14
CA ALA A 268 5.04 5.71 6.73
C ALA A 268 4.01 6.84 6.53
N PHE A 269 4.50 7.99 6.06
CA PHE A 269 3.65 9.10 5.61
C PHE A 269 3.26 8.94 4.15
N SER A 270 2.06 9.42 3.79
CA SER A 270 1.54 9.45 2.42
C SER A 270 2.37 10.29 1.44
N MET A 271 3.39 9.66 0.84
CA MET A 271 4.29 10.32 -0.12
C MET A 271 3.60 10.66 -1.45
N SER A 272 2.88 9.71 -2.04
CA SER A 272 2.32 9.86 -3.39
C SER A 272 1.37 11.04 -3.49
N TYR A 273 0.41 11.14 -2.58
CA TYR A 273 -0.56 12.25 -2.53
C TYR A 273 0.14 13.60 -2.31
N SER A 274 1.06 13.65 -1.35
CA SER A 274 1.83 14.86 -1.02
C SER A 274 2.66 15.37 -2.19
N LEU A 275 3.39 14.48 -2.87
CA LEU A 275 4.29 14.85 -3.95
C LEU A 275 3.50 15.30 -5.18
N ILE A 276 2.43 14.59 -5.56
CA ILE A 276 1.55 14.99 -6.67
C ILE A 276 0.95 16.37 -6.39
N ALA A 277 0.46 16.60 -5.16
CA ALA A 277 -0.06 17.91 -4.76
C ALA A 277 1.02 18.99 -4.88
N CYS A 278 2.23 18.75 -4.37
CA CYS A 278 3.35 19.69 -4.47
C CYS A 278 3.70 20.05 -5.92
N PHE A 279 3.76 19.06 -6.82
CA PHE A 279 4.06 19.28 -8.23
C PHE A 279 2.95 20.08 -8.94
N LEU A 280 1.68 19.70 -8.72
CA LEU A 280 0.53 20.42 -9.30
C LEU A 280 0.48 21.87 -8.79
N THR A 281 0.65 22.08 -7.49
CA THR A 281 0.68 23.42 -6.88
C THR A 281 1.81 24.27 -7.45
N THR A 282 3.01 23.71 -7.60
CA THR A 282 4.15 24.41 -8.23
C THR A 282 3.81 24.84 -9.66
N GLY A 283 3.19 23.96 -10.45
CA GLY A 283 2.75 24.26 -11.82
C GLY A 283 1.70 25.37 -11.88
N ILE A 284 0.68 25.31 -11.02
CA ILE A 284 -0.39 26.30 -10.95
C ILE A 284 0.14 27.67 -10.51
N ILE A 285 1.01 27.72 -9.50
CA ILE A 285 1.61 28.97 -9.01
C ILE A 285 2.45 29.63 -10.11
N ASN A 286 3.32 28.87 -10.78
CA ASN A 286 4.12 29.40 -11.88
C ASN A 286 3.26 29.95 -13.02
N LEU A 287 2.18 29.24 -13.38
CA LEU A 287 1.23 29.71 -14.39
C LEU A 287 0.56 31.03 -13.95
N TYR A 288 0.14 31.13 -12.70
CA TYR A 288 -0.48 32.32 -12.14
C TYR A 288 0.45 33.53 -12.17
N LEU A 289 1.70 33.37 -11.70
CA LEU A 289 2.70 34.43 -11.69
C LEU A 289 3.05 34.87 -13.11
N PHE A 290 3.20 33.93 -14.04
CA PHE A 290 3.41 34.24 -15.46
C PHE A 290 2.26 35.05 -16.07
N MET A 291 1.00 34.70 -15.75
CA MET A 291 -0.17 35.46 -16.18
C MET A 291 -0.20 36.87 -15.57
N MET A 292 0.15 37.00 -14.30
CA MET A 292 0.25 38.30 -13.63
C MET A 292 1.33 39.19 -14.25
N GLU A 293 2.51 38.64 -14.49
CA GLU A 293 3.58 39.34 -15.19
C GLU A 293 3.14 39.82 -16.57
N ARG A 294 2.45 38.96 -17.34
CA ARG A 294 1.91 39.33 -18.66
C ARG A 294 0.87 40.44 -18.56
N LYS A 295 -0.03 40.41 -17.56
CA LYS A 295 -1.00 41.49 -17.32
C LYS A 295 -0.30 42.81 -16.99
N GLN A 296 0.71 42.78 -16.12
CA GLN A 296 1.49 43.98 -15.76
C GLN A 296 2.28 44.54 -16.95
N LYS A 297 2.99 43.68 -17.69
CA LYS A 297 3.73 44.07 -18.91
C LYS A 297 2.78 44.59 -20.00
N GLY A 298 1.61 43.99 -20.13
CA GLY A 298 0.55 44.45 -21.04
C GLY A 298 -0.02 45.82 -20.66
N PHE A 299 -0.29 46.04 -19.37
CA PHE A 299 -0.75 47.33 -18.85
C PHE A 299 0.29 48.43 -19.10
N ILE A 300 1.56 48.16 -18.80
CA ILE A 300 2.67 49.09 -19.04
C ILE A 300 2.78 49.42 -20.54
N LYS A 301 2.76 48.41 -21.42
CA LYS A 301 2.83 48.62 -22.87
C LYS A 301 1.63 49.44 -23.40
N GLY A 302 0.43 49.20 -22.87
CA GLY A 302 -0.77 49.98 -23.20
C GLY A 302 -0.65 51.45 -22.78
N ALA A 303 -0.21 51.69 -21.54
CA ALA A 303 0.02 53.05 -21.03
C ALA A 303 1.09 53.79 -21.85
N PHE A 304 2.23 53.15 -22.12
CA PHE A 304 3.30 53.75 -22.94
C PHE A 304 2.86 54.05 -24.38
N SER A 305 2.04 53.20 -24.99
CA SER A 305 1.47 53.46 -26.32
C SER A 305 0.63 54.74 -26.34
N GLN A 306 -0.16 54.97 -25.29
CA GLN A 306 -0.99 56.17 -25.15
C GLN A 306 -0.14 57.44 -24.94
N TYR A 307 0.94 57.36 -24.16
CA TYR A 307 1.89 58.48 -24.01
C TYR A 307 2.66 58.80 -25.30
N LEU A 308 3.09 57.77 -26.05
CA LEU A 308 3.79 57.97 -27.33
C LEU A 308 2.87 58.63 -28.37
N HIS A 309 1.61 58.21 -28.42
CA HIS A 309 0.61 58.78 -29.31
C HIS A 309 0.31 60.26 -28.98
N LEU A 310 0.26 60.62 -27.69
CA LEU A 310 0.05 62.00 -27.24
C LEU A 310 1.25 62.92 -27.61
N GLN A 311 2.49 62.44 -27.43
CA GLN A 311 3.71 63.16 -27.82
C GLN A 311 3.78 63.41 -29.33
N LEU A 312 3.42 62.41 -30.15
CA LEU A 312 3.36 62.55 -31.61
C LEU A 312 2.29 63.55 -32.05
N LEU A 313 1.10 63.52 -31.43
CA LEU A 313 0.04 64.49 -31.68
C LEU A 313 0.45 65.92 -31.32
N ILE A 314 1.09 66.12 -30.16
CA ILE A 314 1.62 67.42 -29.74
C ILE A 314 2.67 67.93 -30.75
N LYS A 315 3.56 67.05 -31.22
CA LYS A 315 4.59 67.41 -32.20
C LYS A 315 3.97 67.80 -33.55
N LEU A 316 2.96 67.07 -34.01
CA LEU A 316 2.18 67.42 -35.21
C LEU A 316 1.44 68.75 -35.06
N TRP A 317 0.84 69.02 -33.90
CA TRP A 317 0.19 70.30 -33.61
C TRP A 317 1.18 71.46 -33.63
N LYS A 318 2.37 71.27 -33.06
CA LYS A 318 3.43 72.28 -33.04
C LYS A 318 3.95 72.60 -34.46
N ILE A 319 4.10 71.58 -35.31
CA ILE A 319 4.46 71.76 -36.73
C ILE A 319 3.36 72.52 -37.48
N ARG A 320 2.09 72.16 -37.26
CA ARG A 320 0.96 72.81 -37.93
C ARG A 320 0.77 74.28 -37.53
N ILE A 321 1.02 74.63 -36.27
CA ILE A 321 1.06 76.02 -35.81
C ILE A 321 2.22 76.78 -36.47
N CYS A 322 3.39 76.15 -36.57
CA CYS A 322 4.56 76.77 -37.21
C CYS A 322 4.29 77.11 -38.68
N CYS A 323 3.75 76.15 -39.46
CA CYS A 323 3.37 76.40 -40.86
C CYS A 323 2.28 77.47 -41.01
N SER A 324 1.29 77.51 -40.10
CA SER A 324 0.22 78.52 -40.15
C SER A 324 0.70 79.94 -39.81
N LEU A 325 1.80 80.08 -39.05
CA LEU A 325 2.40 81.39 -38.75
C LEU A 325 3.28 81.88 -39.91
N GLU A 326 3.90 80.95 -40.64
CA GLU A 326 4.73 81.26 -41.81
C GLU A 326 3.88 81.74 -43.01
N GLU A 327 2.68 81.17 -43.22
CA GLU A 327 1.72 81.67 -44.22
C GLU A 327 1.13 83.05 -43.90
N ARG A 328 1.10 83.49 -42.63
CA ARG A 328 0.66 84.84 -42.24
C ARG A 328 1.76 85.90 -42.37
N SER A 329 3.02 85.50 -42.49
CA SER A 329 4.15 86.42 -42.67
C SER A 329 4.40 86.81 -44.14
N VAL A 330 3.67 86.19 -45.09
CA VAL A 330 3.85 86.40 -46.54
C VAL A 330 2.64 87.12 -47.17
N LYS A 331 1.86 87.86 -46.38
CA LYS A 331 0.82 88.78 -46.88
C LYS A 331 1.08 90.22 -46.49
#